data_AF-A0A933AIT2-F1
#
_entry.id   AF-A0A933AIT2-F1
#
_cell.length_a   1.000
_cell.length_b   1.000
_cell.length_c   1.000
_cell.angle_alpha   90.00
_cell.angle_beta   90.00
_cell.angle_gamma   90.00
#
_symmetry.space_group_name_H-M   'P 1'
#
loop_
_entity.id
_entity.type
_entity.pdbx_description
1 polymer ?
#
loop_
_entity_poly.entity_id
_entity_poly.type
_entity_poly.pdbx_seq_one_letter_code
_entity_poly.pdbx_strand_id
1 'polypeptide(L)'
;GSTNKDLAWAFTEFATGPDGQKQIVQTGRTVPSLQAVAQSPAFLVSTEPPANSQIYLDMAPYIRRVPVMTTWLEVEEVLNEEIKRAFYGDATVEEAAQSAVNSTLEYFKLNLNDLGTP
;
A
#
# COMPACT_ATOMS: atom_id res chain seq x y z
N GLY A 1 -4.88 19.97 -12.34
CA GLY A 1 -5.86 21.06 -12.12
C GLY A 1 -7.14 20.77 -12.86
N SER A 2 -8.12 20.14 -12.20
CA SER A 2 -9.44 19.87 -12.81
C SER A 2 -10.23 21.17 -12.99
N THR A 3 -10.99 21.27 -14.09
CA THR A 3 -11.95 22.36 -14.36
C THR A 3 -13.31 22.13 -13.68
N ASN A 4 -13.59 20.91 -13.20
CA ASN A 4 -14.85 20.52 -12.58
C ASN A 4 -14.61 20.06 -11.14
N LYS A 5 -14.08 20.95 -10.29
CA LYS A 5 -13.64 20.60 -8.93
C LYS A 5 -14.79 20.13 -8.04
N ASP A 6 -15.95 20.77 -8.13
CA ASP A 6 -17.11 20.44 -7.29
C ASP A 6 -17.67 19.06 -7.62
N LEU A 7 -17.78 18.73 -8.91
CA LEU A 7 -18.19 17.39 -9.34
C LEU A 7 -17.14 16.33 -9.00
N ALA A 8 -15.85 16.66 -9.12
CA ALA A 8 -14.78 15.76 -8.70
C ALA A 8 -14.83 15.50 -7.17
N TRP A 9 -15.17 16.52 -6.38
CA TRP A 9 -15.34 16.38 -4.94
C TRP A 9 -16.56 15.51 -4.60
N ALA A 10 -17.73 15.80 -5.18
CA ALA A 10 -18.94 15.01 -4.97
C ALA A 10 -18.75 13.53 -5.35
N PHE A 11 -18.03 13.27 -6.45
CA PHE A 11 -17.67 11.90 -6.83
C PHE A 11 -16.72 11.26 -5.81
N THR A 12 -15.75 12.00 -5.29
CA THR A 12 -14.83 11.49 -4.26
C THR A 12 -15.59 11.12 -2.98
N GLU A 13 -16.51 11.97 -2.54
CA GLU A 13 -17.37 11.71 -1.38
C GLU A 13 -18.20 10.44 -1.59
N PHE A 14 -18.82 10.30 -2.76
CA PHE A 14 -19.58 9.09 -3.11
C PHE A 14 -18.67 7.84 -3.12
N ALA A 15 -17.56 7.88 -3.86
CA ALA A 15 -16.67 6.74 -4.08
C ALA A 15 -16.00 6.25 -2.79
N THR A 16 -15.65 7.19 -1.89
CA THR A 16 -15.01 6.88 -0.61
C THR A 16 -16.00 6.64 0.53
N GLY A 17 -17.26 7.02 0.35
CA GLY A 17 -18.35 6.79 1.31
C GLY A 17 -18.86 5.35 1.35
N PRO A 18 -19.81 5.05 2.26
CA PRO A 18 -20.32 3.69 2.46
C PRO A 18 -20.92 3.06 1.19
N ASP A 19 -21.64 3.84 0.40
CA ASP A 19 -22.34 3.32 -0.78
C ASP A 19 -21.37 3.00 -1.93
N GLY A 20 -20.41 3.89 -2.21
CA GLY A 20 -19.37 3.65 -3.20
C GLY A 20 -18.47 2.48 -2.81
N GLN A 21 -18.03 2.43 -1.54
CA GLN A 21 -17.19 1.34 -1.06
C GLN A 21 -17.91 -0.02 -1.09
N LYS A 22 -19.19 -0.09 -0.72
CA LYS A 22 -19.98 -1.34 -0.81
C LYS A 22 -20.05 -1.90 -2.23
N GLN A 23 -20.15 -1.03 -3.24
CA GLN A 23 -20.18 -1.47 -4.64
C GLN A 23 -18.83 -2.04 -5.09
N ILE A 24 -17.72 -1.39 -4.74
CA ILE A 24 -16.41 -1.84 -5.20
C ILE A 24 -15.93 -3.12 -4.48
N VAL A 25 -16.25 -3.31 -3.19
CA VAL A 25 -15.82 -4.52 -2.46
C VAL A 25 -16.46 -5.79 -3.00
N GLN A 26 -17.69 -5.69 -3.53
CA GLN A 26 -18.37 -6.82 -4.17
C GLN A 26 -17.65 -7.33 -5.44
N THR A 27 -16.75 -6.52 -6.01
CA THR A 27 -15.92 -6.98 -7.14
C THR A 27 -14.79 -7.93 -6.72
N GLY A 28 -14.53 -8.08 -5.42
CA GLY A 28 -13.43 -8.89 -4.87
C GLY A 28 -12.03 -8.29 -5.07
N ARG A 29 -11.92 -7.08 -5.64
CA ARG A 29 -10.62 -6.49 -6.03
C ARG A 29 -9.95 -5.62 -4.96
N THR A 30 -10.60 -5.38 -3.83
CA THR A 30 -10.10 -4.43 -2.83
C THR A 30 -10.51 -4.79 -1.41
N VAL A 31 -9.65 -4.41 -0.46
CA VAL A 31 -9.97 -4.38 0.97
C VAL A 31 -10.43 -2.96 1.31
N PRO A 32 -11.65 -2.75 1.82
CA PRO A 32 -12.19 -1.42 2.10
C PRO A 32 -11.43 -0.74 3.25
N SER A 33 -11.19 0.56 3.11
CA SER A 33 -10.58 1.38 4.16
C SER A 33 -11.59 1.82 5.23
N LEU A 34 -12.88 1.90 4.87
CA LEU A 34 -13.93 2.25 5.83
C LEU A 34 -14.31 1.02 6.67
N GLN A 35 -14.01 1.06 7.97
CA GLN A 35 -14.25 -0.05 8.89
C GLN A 35 -15.69 -0.57 8.85
N ALA A 36 -16.68 0.32 8.72
CA ALA A 36 -18.08 -0.05 8.63
C ALA A 36 -18.41 -0.91 7.39
N VAL A 37 -17.66 -0.76 6.29
CA VAL A 37 -17.81 -1.60 5.09
C VAL A 37 -16.96 -2.85 5.22
N ALA A 38 -15.74 -2.74 5.77
CA ALA A 38 -14.85 -3.86 6.04
C ALA A 38 -15.50 -4.92 6.93
N GLN A 39 -16.25 -4.50 7.95
CA GLN A 39 -16.93 -5.39 8.89
C GLN A 39 -18.32 -5.83 8.40
N SER A 40 -18.73 -5.43 7.19
CA SER A 40 -20.06 -5.73 6.66
C SER A 40 -20.10 -7.05 5.86
N PRO A 41 -21.28 -7.66 5.70
CA PRO A 41 -21.45 -8.81 4.83
C PRO A 41 -21.03 -8.55 3.38
N ALA A 42 -21.06 -7.30 2.90
CA ALA A 42 -20.66 -6.97 1.54
C ALA A 42 -19.18 -7.26 1.24
N PHE A 43 -18.34 -7.31 2.27
CA PHE A 43 -16.93 -7.71 2.16
C PHE A 43 -16.68 -9.11 2.74
N LEU A 44 -17.26 -9.41 3.91
CA LEU A 44 -17.00 -10.66 4.64
C LEU A 44 -17.66 -11.89 4.00
N VAL A 45 -18.76 -11.72 3.28
CA VAL A 45 -19.47 -12.80 2.60
C VAL A 45 -19.20 -12.68 1.11
N SER A 46 -18.18 -13.39 0.63
CA SER A 46 -17.85 -13.48 -0.79
C SER A 46 -18.19 -14.86 -1.33
N THR A 47 -18.85 -14.90 -2.49
CA THR A 47 -18.98 -16.12 -3.31
C THR A 47 -17.79 -16.31 -4.24
N GLU A 48 -16.95 -15.27 -4.39
CA GLU A 48 -15.74 -15.26 -5.20
C GLU A 48 -14.49 -15.43 -4.32
N PRO A 49 -13.39 -16.00 -4.83
CA PRO A 49 -12.12 -16.06 -4.11
C PRO A 49 -11.59 -14.67 -3.70
N PRO A 50 -10.90 -14.55 -2.54
CA PRO A 50 -10.70 -15.60 -1.54
C PRO A 50 -11.99 -15.88 -0.74
N ALA A 51 -12.22 -17.15 -0.44
CA ALA A 51 -13.42 -17.59 0.29
C ALA A 51 -13.52 -17.02 1.72
N ASN A 52 -12.44 -16.44 2.25
CA ASN A 52 -12.39 -15.88 3.58
C ASN A 52 -11.76 -14.48 3.58
N SER A 53 -12.58 -13.44 3.41
CA SER A 53 -12.14 -12.05 3.48
C SER A 53 -11.74 -11.59 4.89
N GLN A 54 -12.13 -12.32 5.95
CA GLN A 54 -11.81 -11.99 7.34
C GLN A 54 -10.29 -11.91 7.57
N ILE A 55 -9.50 -12.70 6.83
CA ILE A 55 -8.04 -12.71 6.95
C ILE A 55 -7.44 -11.32 6.76
N TYR A 56 -8.00 -10.49 5.88
CA TYR A 56 -7.50 -9.14 5.66
C TYR A 56 -7.68 -8.23 6.88
N LEU A 57 -8.75 -8.44 7.65
CA LEU A 57 -9.00 -7.69 8.88
C LEU A 57 -8.14 -8.21 10.03
N ASP A 58 -7.96 -9.53 10.11
CA ASP A 58 -7.12 -10.17 11.12
C ASP A 58 -5.64 -9.76 10.98
N MET A 59 -5.21 -9.46 9.76
CA MET A 59 -3.85 -8.97 9.48
C MET A 59 -3.67 -7.47 9.75
N ALA A 60 -4.73 -6.67 9.86
CA ALA A 60 -4.64 -5.22 10.03
C ALA A 60 -3.75 -4.76 11.21
N PRO A 61 -3.74 -5.42 12.39
CA PRO A 61 -2.85 -5.06 13.50
C PRO A 61 -1.36 -5.27 13.20
N TYR A 62 -1.02 -6.12 12.23
CA TYR A 62 0.37 -6.45 11.88
C TYR A 62 0.93 -5.58 10.75
N ILE A 63 0.07 -4.87 10.01
CA ILE A 63 0.49 -4.02 8.90
C ILE A 63 1.22 -2.78 9.45
N ARG A 64 2.35 -2.45 8.83
CA ARG A 64 3.09 -1.21 9.06
C ARG A 64 3.09 -0.39 7.78
N ARG A 65 3.03 0.94 7.94
CA ARG A 65 3.28 1.85 6.82
C ARG A 65 4.76 1.77 6.47
N VAL A 66 5.05 1.85 5.18
CA VAL A 66 6.40 2.17 4.72
C VAL A 66 6.80 3.56 5.23
N PRO A 67 8.11 3.85 5.36
CA PRO A 67 8.60 5.20 5.62
C PRO A 67 7.93 6.23 4.71
N VAL A 68 7.37 7.28 5.30
CA VAL A 68 6.79 8.39 4.54
C VAL A 68 7.97 9.23 4.08
N MET A 69 8.37 9.07 2.81
CA MET A 69 9.48 9.79 2.19
C MET A 69 9.15 10.24 0.77
N THR A 70 9.78 11.33 0.34
CA THR A 70 9.86 11.66 -1.10
C THR A 70 10.73 10.67 -1.86
N THR A 71 11.75 10.11 -1.21
CA THR A 71 12.75 9.20 -1.78
C THR A 71 12.43 7.70 -1.60
N TRP A 72 11.20 7.35 -1.21
CA TRP A 72 10.84 5.94 -0.91
C TRP A 72 10.88 5.06 -2.16
N LEU A 73 10.48 5.61 -3.31
CA LEU A 73 10.47 4.87 -4.57
C LEU A 73 11.88 4.42 -4.98
N GLU A 74 12.89 5.27 -4.78
CA GLU A 74 14.28 4.93 -5.04
C GLU A 74 14.80 3.84 -4.10
N VAL A 75 14.37 3.86 -2.84
CA VAL A 75 14.67 2.77 -1.89
C VAL A 75 14.04 1.45 -2.35
N GLU A 76 12.78 1.47 -2.76
CA GLU A 76 12.08 0.27 -3.26
C GLU A 76 12.74 -0.29 -4.54
N GLU A 77 13.17 0.58 -5.45
CA GLU A 77 13.84 0.17 -6.69
C GLU A 77 15.15 -0.56 -6.41
N VAL A 78 16.03 0.03 -5.58
CA VAL A 78 17.30 -0.60 -5.19
C VAL A 78 17.07 -1.92 -4.46
N LEU A 79 16.11 -1.95 -3.52
CA LEU A 79 15.80 -3.16 -2.77
C LEU A 79 15.29 -4.28 -3.70
N ASN A 80 14.43 -3.96 -4.67
CA ASN A 80 13.91 -4.93 -5.63
C ASN A 80 15.02 -5.53 -6.50
N GLU A 81 15.98 -4.73 -6.96
CA GLU A 81 17.11 -5.23 -7.76
C GLU A 81 18.02 -6.15 -6.94
N GLU A 82 18.33 -5.81 -5.70
CA GLU A 82 19.16 -6.67 -4.84
C GLU A 82 18.43 -7.96 -4.44
N ILE A 83 17.11 -7.92 -4.19
CA ILE A 83 16.30 -9.13 -3.99
C ILE A 83 16.35 -10.03 -5.22
N LYS A 84 16.24 -9.47 -6.43
CA LYS A 84 16.34 -10.26 -7.68
C LYS A 84 17.72 -10.90 -7.81
N ARG A 85 18.80 -10.17 -7.56
CA ARG A 85 20.17 -10.71 -7.62
C ARG A 85 20.35 -11.91 -6.69
N ALA A 86 19.90 -11.79 -5.44
CA ALA A 86 19.93 -12.91 -4.50
C ALA A 86 19.05 -14.07 -4.95
N PHE A 87 17.84 -13.79 -5.43
CA PHE A 87 16.88 -14.80 -5.87
C PHE A 87 17.37 -15.61 -7.09
N TYR A 88 18.02 -14.96 -8.05
CA TYR A 88 18.54 -15.62 -9.25
C TYR A 88 19.96 -16.19 -9.09
N GLY A 89 20.62 -15.94 -7.96
CA GLY A 89 21.95 -16.48 -7.65
C GLY A 89 23.12 -15.65 -8.19
N ASP A 90 22.88 -14.40 -8.59
CA ASP A 90 23.92 -13.45 -9.02
C ASP A 90 24.72 -12.86 -7.84
N ALA A 91 24.20 -13.03 -6.62
CA ALA A 91 24.85 -12.68 -5.36
C ALA A 91 24.37 -13.62 -4.24
N THR A 92 25.16 -13.75 -3.18
CA THR A 92 24.66 -14.31 -1.92
C THR A 92 23.61 -13.40 -1.28
N VAL A 93 22.78 -13.94 -0.39
CA VAL A 93 21.78 -13.16 0.35
C VAL A 93 22.46 -12.05 1.16
N GLU A 94 23.59 -12.37 1.78
CA GLU A 94 24.37 -11.44 2.60
C GLU A 94 24.95 -10.29 1.77
N GLU A 95 25.51 -10.59 0.58
CA GLU A 95 26.04 -9.56 -0.33
C GLU A 95 24.94 -8.64 -0.84
N ALA A 96 23.81 -9.19 -1.28
CA ALA A 96 22.67 -8.41 -1.75
C ALA A 96 22.08 -7.53 -0.64
N ALA A 97 21.91 -8.07 0.57
CA ALA A 97 21.41 -7.31 1.71
C ALA A 97 22.37 -6.15 2.09
N GLN A 98 23.67 -6.41 2.11
CA GLN A 98 24.67 -5.37 2.40
C GLN A 98 24.69 -4.30 1.31
N SER A 99 24.56 -4.69 0.03
CA SER A 99 24.46 -3.77 -1.10
C SER A 99 23.21 -2.89 -1.00
N ALA A 100 22.05 -3.48 -0.69
CA ALA A 100 20.80 -2.74 -0.52
C ALA A 100 20.91 -1.69 0.58
N VAL A 101 21.49 -2.05 1.74
CA VAL A 101 21.72 -1.11 2.85
C VAL A 101 22.64 0.03 2.42
N ASN A 102 23.79 -0.29 1.82
CA ASN A 102 24.78 0.72 1.45
C ASN A 102 24.25 1.69 0.39
N SER A 103 23.53 1.16 -0.61
CA SER A 103 23.04 1.92 -1.75
C SER A 103 21.82 2.79 -1.43
N THR A 104 21.03 2.42 -0.41
CA THR A 104 19.83 3.19 -0.01
C THR A 104 20.09 4.21 1.09
N LEU A 105 21.25 4.16 1.75
CA LEU A 105 21.54 4.96 2.93
C LEU A 105 21.36 6.48 2.70
N GLU A 106 21.76 6.99 1.54
CA GLU A 106 21.63 8.41 1.22
C GLU A 106 20.16 8.83 1.04
N TYR A 107 19.31 7.97 0.47
CA TYR A 107 17.88 8.26 0.32
C TYR A 107 17.18 8.43 1.67
N PHE A 108 17.56 7.65 2.67
CA PHE A 108 17.05 7.79 4.04
C PHE A 108 17.52 9.08 4.73
N LYS A 109 18.70 9.62 4.36
CA LYS A 109 19.20 10.89 4.93
C LYS A 109 18.46 12.10 4.37
N LEU A 110 18.06 12.06 3.09
CA LEU A 110 17.39 13.18 2.42
C LEU A 110 15.97 13.43 2.97
N ASN A 111 15.33 12.42 3.57
CA ASN A 111 13.93 12.50 3.98
C ASN A 111 13.65 13.20 5.33
N LEU A 112 14.64 13.39 6.21
CA LEU A 112 14.36 13.95 7.55
C LEU A 112 13.97 15.44 7.53
N ASN A 113 14.21 16.16 6.43
CA ASN A 113 14.02 17.62 6.36
C ASN A 113 12.83 18.06 5.48
N ASP A 114 12.24 17.16 4.69
CA ASP A 114 11.32 17.54 3.60
C ASP A 114 9.84 17.43 3.96
N LEU A 115 9.53 16.76 5.07
CA LEU A 115 8.18 16.70 5.62
C LEU A 115 8.15 17.65 6.80
N GLY A 116 7.84 18.92 6.53
CA GLY A 116 7.48 19.86 7.59
C GLY A 116 6.54 19.19 8.60
N THR A 117 6.68 19.57 9.88
CA THR A 117 5.88 19.02 10.99
C THR A 117 4.41 18.84 10.57
N PRO A 118 3.80 17.68 10.90
CA PRO A 118 2.43 17.37 10.49
C PRO A 118 1.41 18.45 10.89
#